data_AF-R7G739-F1
#
_entry.id   AF-R7G739-F1
#
_cell.length_a   1.000
_cell.length_b   1.000
_cell.length_c   1.000
_cell.angle_alpha   90.00
_cell.angle_beta   90.00
_cell.angle_gamma   90.00
#
_symmetry.space_group_name_H-M   'P 1'
#
loop_
_entity.id
_entity.type
_entity.pdbx_description
1 polymer ?
#
loop_
_entity_poly.entity_id
_entity_poly.type
_entity_poly.pdbx_seq_one_letter_code
_entity_poly.pdbx_strand_id
1 'polypeptide(L)'
;MSDTKRLGMPLLVMAVSTLLFYLMNKLLPNSIAYTCITLMCDIALFLFGMALNAKRNSRGVYRKVIALVCAIILVFIQLGVVSMPWVETLQTAFSINPYLLSMLFIYFGFLFAD
;
A
#
# COMPACT_ATOMS: atom_id res chain seq x y z
N MET A 1 -16.71 2.10 -25.36
CA MET A 1 -16.74 0.83 -24.60
C MET A 1 -15.38 0.50 -23.92
N SER A 2 -14.53 1.51 -23.67
CA SER A 2 -13.16 1.35 -23.14
C SER A 2 -12.96 1.89 -21.72
N ASP A 3 -13.84 2.77 -21.23
CA ASP A 3 -13.70 3.39 -19.90
C ASP A 3 -14.30 2.55 -18.77
N THR A 4 -15.29 1.70 -19.04
CA THR A 4 -15.83 0.74 -18.04
C THR A 4 -14.81 -0.34 -17.67
N LYS A 5 -13.95 -0.77 -18.61
CA LYS A 5 -12.78 -1.63 -18.31
C LYS A 5 -11.68 -0.90 -17.53
N ARG A 6 -11.66 0.44 -17.58
CA ARG A 6 -10.63 1.29 -16.97
C ARG A 6 -10.84 1.47 -15.45
N LEU A 7 -12.10 1.47 -15.01
CA LEU A 7 -12.49 1.48 -13.60
C LEU A 7 -12.73 0.07 -13.01
N GLY A 8 -12.99 -0.94 -13.86
CA GLY A 8 -13.24 -2.30 -13.40
C GLY A 8 -12.06 -2.94 -12.66
N MET A 9 -10.83 -2.78 -13.18
CA MET A 9 -9.61 -3.34 -12.57
C MET A 9 -9.32 -2.80 -11.14
N PRO A 10 -9.28 -1.48 -10.90
CA PRO A 10 -9.08 -0.95 -9.54
C PRO A 10 -10.21 -1.33 -8.59
N LEU A 11 -11.45 -1.44 -9.08
CA LEU A 11 -12.61 -1.83 -8.27
C LEU A 11 -12.56 -3.33 -7.89
N LEU A 12 -12.08 -4.18 -8.80
CA LEU A 12 -11.83 -5.61 -8.54
C LEU A 12 -10.72 -5.81 -7.52
N VAL A 13 -9.63 -5.03 -7.60
CA VAL A 13 -8.56 -5.03 -6.59
C VAL A 13 -9.09 -4.64 -5.21
N MET A 14 -9.95 -3.61 -5.12
CA MET A 14 -10.59 -3.25 -3.84
C MET A 14 -11.48 -4.38 -3.30
N ALA A 15 -12.32 -4.99 -4.15
CA ALA A 15 -13.21 -6.08 -3.74
C ALA A 15 -12.45 -7.32 -3.26
N VAL A 16 -11.37 -7.70 -3.94
CA VAL A 16 -10.52 -8.84 -3.55
C VAL A 16 -9.75 -8.54 -2.27
N SER A 17 -9.22 -7.33 -2.11
CA SER A 17 -8.45 -6.93 -0.93
C SER A 17 -9.32 -6.89 0.33
N THR A 18 -10.55 -6.39 0.22
CA THR A 18 -11.52 -6.38 1.33
C THR A 18 -11.97 -7.79 1.72
N LEU A 19 -12.14 -8.68 0.75
CA LEU A 19 -12.48 -10.09 1.00
C LEU A 19 -11.32 -10.83 1.68
N LEU A 20 -10.07 -10.60 1.25
CA LEU A 20 -8.86 -11.13 1.90
C LEU A 20 -8.71 -10.62 3.33
N PHE A 21 -8.93 -9.32 3.55
CA PHE A 21 -8.91 -8.72 4.89
C PHE A 21 -9.91 -9.41 5.83
N TYR A 22 -11.15 -9.60 5.37
CA TYR A 22 -12.20 -10.25 6.15
C TYR A 22 -11.85 -11.71 6.49
N LEU A 23 -11.31 -12.47 5.52
CA LEU A 23 -10.87 -13.86 5.74
C LEU A 23 -9.75 -13.95 6.77
N MET A 24 -8.74 -13.08 6.69
CA MET A 24 -7.59 -13.10 7.58
C MET A 24 -7.95 -12.71 9.02
N ASN A 25 -8.82 -11.72 9.19
CA ASN A 25 -9.34 -11.36 10.52
C ASN A 25 -10.09 -12.51 11.19
N LYS A 26 -10.67 -13.42 10.39
CA LYS A 26 -11.41 -14.58 10.90
C LYS A 26 -10.53 -15.82 11.12
N LEU A 27 -9.44 -15.98 10.36
CA LEU A 27 -8.57 -17.17 10.39
C LEU A 27 -7.35 -17.03 11.32
N LEU A 28 -6.82 -15.83 11.52
CA LEU A 28 -5.56 -15.62 12.24
C LEU A 28 -5.79 -15.34 13.73
N PRO A 29 -4.96 -15.93 14.62
CA PRO A 29 -4.93 -15.54 16.02
C PRO A 29 -4.46 -14.08 16.18
N ASN A 30 -5.09 -13.34 17.09
CA ASN A 30 -4.89 -11.89 17.31
C ASN A 30 -3.42 -11.45 17.42
N SER A 31 -2.53 -12.33 17.90
CA SER A 31 -1.10 -12.03 18.07
C SER A 31 -0.34 -11.79 16.75
N ILE A 32 -0.78 -12.40 15.65
CA ILE A 32 -0.11 -12.32 14.33
C ILE A 32 -1.00 -11.58 13.33
N ALA A 33 -2.31 -11.55 13.59
CA ALA A 33 -3.31 -10.91 12.74
C ALA A 33 -2.94 -9.45 12.45
N TYR A 34 -2.55 -8.66 13.45
CA TYR A 34 -2.26 -7.23 13.26
C TYR A 34 -1.16 -6.97 12.22
N THR A 35 0.00 -7.63 12.37
CA THR A 35 1.15 -7.47 11.48
C THR A 35 0.84 -7.93 10.06
N CYS A 36 0.21 -9.10 9.91
CA CYS A 36 -0.13 -9.66 8.61
C CYS A 36 -1.22 -8.85 7.89
N ILE A 37 -2.23 -8.39 8.62
CA ILE A 37 -3.31 -7.55 8.07
C ILE A 37 -2.74 -6.21 7.60
N THR A 38 -1.87 -5.59 8.39
CA THR A 38 -1.24 -4.30 8.04
C THR A 38 -0.44 -4.43 6.73
N LEU A 39 0.43 -5.43 6.63
CA LEU A 39 1.20 -5.70 5.40
C LEU A 39 0.30 -5.94 4.18
N MET A 40 -0.77 -6.72 4.33
CA MET A 40 -1.74 -6.97 3.26
C MET A 40 -2.43 -5.67 2.80
N CYS A 41 -2.84 -4.81 3.73
CA CYS A 41 -3.44 -3.52 3.41
C CYS A 41 -2.47 -2.63 2.62
N ASP A 42 -1.22 -2.54 3.05
CA ASP A 42 -0.21 -1.71 2.38
C ASP A 42 0.10 -2.22 0.96
N ILE A 43 0.20 -3.54 0.80
CA ILE A 43 0.38 -4.20 -0.51
C ILE A 43 -0.83 -3.95 -1.41
N ALA A 44 -2.05 -4.06 -0.88
CA ALA A 44 -3.28 -3.81 -1.62
C ALA A 44 -3.38 -2.35 -2.10
N LEU A 45 -3.04 -1.39 -1.24
CA LEU A 45 -3.00 0.04 -1.56
C LEU A 45 -1.97 0.34 -2.64
N PHE A 46 -0.79 -0.29 -2.56
CA PHE A 46 0.25 -0.16 -3.57
C PHE A 46 -0.17 -0.77 -4.93
N LEU A 47 -0.78 -1.96 -4.93
CA LEU A 47 -1.34 -2.61 -6.12
C LEU A 47 -2.46 -1.76 -6.75
N PHE A 48 -3.30 -1.14 -5.93
CA PHE A 48 -4.34 -0.23 -6.38
C PHE A 48 -3.74 1.00 -7.09
N GLY A 49 -2.70 1.60 -6.50
CA GLY A 49 -1.92 2.67 -7.12
C GLY A 49 -1.33 2.27 -8.48
N MET A 50 -0.73 1.08 -8.55
CA MET A 50 -0.18 0.56 -9.81
C MET A 50 -1.27 0.34 -10.87
N ALA A 51 -2.41 -0.22 -10.48
CA ALA A 51 -3.54 -0.48 -11.38
C ALA A 51 -4.08 0.81 -12.02
N LEU A 52 -4.00 1.95 -11.31
CA LEU A 52 -4.42 3.26 -11.84
C LEU A 52 -3.56 3.75 -13.02
N ASN A 53 -2.25 3.45 -13.03
CA ASN A 53 -1.32 3.93 -14.06
C ASN A 53 -0.82 2.81 -15.01
N ALA A 54 -1.41 1.61 -14.96
CA ALA A 54 -0.96 0.41 -15.67
C ALA A 54 -0.83 0.50 -17.21
N LYS A 55 -1.36 1.56 -17.86
CA LYS A 55 -1.22 1.80 -19.30
C LYS A 55 -0.02 2.67 -19.69
N ARG A 56 0.62 3.36 -18.73
CA ARG A 56 1.72 4.28 -18.99
C ARG A 56 3.03 3.54 -18.82
N ASN A 57 3.35 2.67 -19.78
CA ASN A 57 4.60 1.91 -19.76
C ASN A 57 5.80 2.82 -20.10
N SER A 58 6.19 3.71 -19.19
CA SER A 58 7.44 4.44 -19.33
C SER A 58 8.60 3.58 -18.83
N ARG A 59 9.73 3.67 -19.53
CA ARG A 59 10.95 2.87 -19.31
C ARG A 59 11.79 3.40 -18.13
N GLY A 60 11.24 4.26 -17.28
CA GLY A 60 11.94 4.91 -16.18
C GLY A 60 12.18 3.99 -14.96
N VAL A 61 13.09 3.02 -15.08
CA VAL A 61 13.43 2.05 -14.01
C VAL A 61 13.75 2.74 -12.68
N TYR A 62 14.42 3.90 -12.72
CA TYR A 62 14.82 4.65 -11.53
C TYR A 62 13.64 5.09 -10.65
N ARG A 63 12.52 5.53 -11.25
CA ARG A 63 11.32 5.95 -10.51
C ARG A 63 10.64 4.77 -9.82
N LYS A 64 10.63 3.61 -10.48
CA LYS A 64 10.08 2.36 -9.93
C LYS A 64 10.85 1.88 -8.71
N VAL A 65 12.19 1.94 -8.79
CA VAL A 65 13.06 1.57 -7.67
C VAL A 65 12.85 2.51 -6.48
N ILE A 66 12.77 3.83 -6.70
CA ILE A 66 12.52 4.80 -5.62
C ILE A 66 11.16 4.57 -4.97
N ALA A 67 10.09 4.41 -5.76
CA ALA A 67 8.75 4.15 -5.22
C ALA A 67 8.71 2.88 -4.36
N LEU A 68 9.34 1.80 -4.82
CA LEU A 68 9.42 0.54 -4.09
C LEU A 68 10.21 0.70 -2.79
N VAL A 69 11.38 1.33 -2.83
CA VAL A 69 12.21 1.56 -1.64
C VAL A 69 11.48 2.43 -0.62
N CYS A 70 10.83 3.51 -1.06
CA CYS A 70 10.03 4.37 -0.17
C CYS A 70 8.85 3.60 0.46
N ALA A 71 8.13 2.78 -0.31
CA ALA A 71 7.03 1.96 0.22
C ALA A 71 7.53 0.97 1.27
N ILE A 72 8.65 0.29 1.02
CA ILE A 72 9.26 -0.65 1.97
C ILE A 72 9.68 0.07 3.25
N ILE A 73 10.31 1.23 3.15
CA ILE A 73 10.70 2.04 4.32
C ILE A 73 9.47 2.44 5.14
N LEU A 74 8.37 2.87 4.49
CA LEU A 74 7.14 3.21 5.20
C LEU A 74 6.55 2.02 5.96
N VAL A 75 6.54 0.83 5.36
CA VAL A 75 6.10 -0.41 6.04
C VAL A 75 6.96 -0.69 7.27
N PHE A 76 8.28 -0.53 7.18
CA PHE A 76 9.18 -0.73 8.33
C PHE A 76 8.95 0.29 9.45
N ILE A 77 8.65 1.55 9.11
CA ILE A 77 8.31 2.61 10.07
C ILE A 77 6.97 2.29 10.75
N GLN A 78 5.96 1.87 9.98
CA GLN A 78 4.63 1.53 10.48
C GLN A 78 4.65 0.30 11.41
N LEU A 79 5.47 -0.70 11.08
CA LEU A 79 5.68 -1.89 11.91
C LEU A 79 6.57 -1.63 13.14
N GLY A 80 7.16 -0.44 13.28
CA GLY A 80 8.03 -0.10 14.41
C GLY A 80 9.33 -0.90 14.46
N VAL A 81 9.77 -1.47 13.34
CA VAL A 81 11.01 -2.28 13.27
C VAL A 81 12.25 -1.39 13.42
N VAL A 82 12.13 -0.10 13.07
CA VAL A 82 13.21 0.89 13.17
C VAL A 82 12.89 1.86 14.31
N SER A 83 13.65 1.81 15.40
CA SER A 83 13.56 2.80 16.49
C SER A 83 14.71 3.80 16.35
N MET A 84 14.37 4.98 15.85
CA MET A 84 15.19 6.18 15.90
C MET A 84 14.29 7.35 16.31
N PRO A 85 14.77 8.36 17.06
CA PRO A 85 13.93 9.45 17.57
C PRO A 85 13.19 10.23 16.46
N TRP A 86 13.78 10.36 15.28
CA TRP A 86 13.13 10.96 14.11
C TRP A 86 12.04 10.07 13.51
N VAL A 87 12.22 8.75 13.55
CA VAL A 87 11.28 7.75 13.04
C VAL A 87 10.06 7.64 13.96
N GLU A 88 10.24 7.74 15.27
CA GLU A 88 9.15 7.73 16.25
C GLU A 88 8.21 8.93 16.05
N THR A 89 8.76 10.10 15.72
CA THR A 89 7.96 11.29 15.40
C THR A 89 7.09 11.05 14.14
N LEU A 90 7.67 10.43 13.11
CA LEU A 90 6.93 10.05 11.90
C LEU A 90 5.89 8.96 12.17
N GLN A 91 6.24 7.95 12.96
CA GLN A 91 5.33 6.88 13.34
C GLN A 91 4.13 7.42 14.12
N THR A 92 4.35 8.36 15.03
CA THR A 92 3.27 9.06 15.74
C THR A 92 2.41 9.87 14.79
N ALA A 93 3.01 10.61 13.85
CA ALA A 93 2.27 11.39 12.85
C ALA A 93 1.39 10.50 11.94
N PHE A 94 1.91 9.36 11.49
CA PHE A 94 1.14 8.39 10.69
C PHE A 94 0.09 7.65 11.52
N SER A 95 0.33 7.41 12.80
CA SER A 95 -0.66 6.82 13.71
C SER A 95 -1.82 7.77 14.00
N ILE A 96 -1.55 9.08 14.09
CA ILE A 96 -2.58 10.11 14.23
C ILE A 96 -3.38 10.26 12.93
N ASN A 97 -2.73 10.09 11.78
CA ASN A 97 -3.34 10.31 10.47
C ASN A 97 -3.12 9.13 9.50
N PRO A 98 -3.77 7.98 9.76
CA PRO A 98 -3.61 6.76 8.93
C PRO A 98 -4.09 6.95 7.49
N TYR A 99 -4.94 7.96 7.26
CA TYR A 99 -5.38 8.39 5.95
C TYR A 99 -4.22 8.86 5.06
N LEU A 100 -3.28 9.62 5.61
CA LEU A 100 -2.14 10.17 4.87
C LEU A 100 -1.18 9.06 4.44
N LEU A 101 -0.98 8.07 5.30
CA LEU A 101 -0.19 6.87 5.00
C LEU A 101 -0.82 6.08 3.85
N SER A 102 -2.14 5.90 3.87
CA SER A 102 -2.87 5.22 2.79
C SER A 102 -2.72 5.93 1.46
N MET A 103 -2.79 7.27 1.45
CA MET A 103 -2.58 8.09 0.26
C MET A 103 -1.16 7.95 -0.30
N LEU A 104 -0.14 7.89 0.56
CA LEU A 104 1.25 7.71 0.16
C LEU A 104 1.46 6.35 -0.53
N PHE A 105 0.89 5.27 0.00
CA PHE A 105 0.98 3.96 -0.64
C PHE A 105 0.35 3.93 -2.04
N ILE A 106 -0.82 4.57 -2.20
CA ILE A 106 -1.47 4.70 -3.51
C ILE A 106 -0.61 5.54 -4.46
N TYR A 107 -0.04 6.65 -3.98
CA TYR A 107 0.84 7.50 -4.77
C TYR A 107 2.12 6.79 -5.21
N PHE A 108 2.74 6.00 -4.33
CA PHE A 108 3.91 5.20 -4.67
C PHE A 108 3.58 4.08 -5.66
N GLY A 109 2.43 3.43 -5.51
CA GLY A 109 1.94 2.48 -6.52
C GLY A 109 1.74 3.15 -7.87
N PHE A 110 1.16 4.35 -7.90
CA PHE A 110 0.98 5.14 -9.12
C PHE A 110 2.31 5.51 -9.78
N LEU A 111 3.29 5.95 -8.98
CA LEU A 111 4.64 6.32 -9.43
C LEU A 111 5.47 5.11 -9.88
N PHE A 112 5.20 3.93 -9.34
CA PHE A 112 5.81 2.67 -9.78
C PHE A 112 5.31 2.23 -11.17
N ALA A 113 4.04 2.51 -11.47
CA ALA A 113 3.46 2.20 -12.76
C ALA A 113 3.75 3.27 -13.83
N ASP A 114 4.27 4.46 -13.46
CA ASP A 114 4.85 5.46 -14.38
C ASP A 114 6.24 5.04 -14.86
#